data_AF-A0AAR2LWK3-F1
#
_entry.id   AF-A0AAR2LWK3-F1
#
_cell.length_a   1.000
_cell.length_b   1.000
_cell.length_c   1.000
_cell.angle_alpha   90.00
_cell.angle_beta   90.00
_cell.angle_gamma   90.00
#
_symmetry.space_group_name_H-M   'P 1'
#
loop_
_entity.id
_entity.type
_entity.pdbx_description
1 polymer ?
#
loop_
_entity_poly.entity_id
_entity_poly.type
_entity_poly.pdbx_seq_one_letter_code
_entity_poly.pdbx_strand_id
1 'polypeptide(L)'
;MGCVCCKLRKASKSSPVSNADSCGTDGGAQVERYIANPTPNSGAGFIPNYNDFPNTISGPSGFSSSSFPSNTSQSRSTAITGGGVTLFIALYDYDARTEDDLSFQKGEKFHIINNTEGDWWEARSLDTGKSGYIPSNYVAPVDSIQAEEWYFGKMGRKDAERQLLGQNNPRGTFLIRESETTQGAYSLSIRDWDEAKGDHVKHYKIRKLDNGGYYITTRSQFETIQQLVEHYSDRAAGLCCRLIGSCRRGMPKLADLSVKTKDVWEIPRESLQLIKKLGNGQFGEVWMGMWNGTTKVAVKTLKPGTMSPEAFLDEAQIMKRLRHDKLVQLYAVVSEEPIYIITEFMSQGSLLDFLKDGEGRSLKLPQLVDMAAQIAGGMAYIERMNYIHRDLRAANILVGDNLVCKIADFGLARLIEDNEYTARQGAKFPIKWTAPEAALYGKFTIKSDVWSFGILLTELITKGRVPYPGMNNREVLEQVERGYRMPCPQGCPASLHELMLQCWRKDPDERHTFEYLQGFLEDYFTATEPQYQPGEDL
;
A
#
# COMPACT_ATOMS: atom_id res chain seq x y z
N MET A 1 12.41 53.25 -12.51
CA MET A 1 13.36 54.34 -12.77
C MET A 1 14.75 53.93 -12.27
N GLY A 2 15.78 54.13 -13.10
CA GLY A 2 17.22 54.01 -12.78
C GLY A 2 17.82 52.61 -12.96
N CYS A 3 19.00 52.39 -13.56
CA CYS A 3 19.79 53.07 -14.59
C CYS A 3 20.77 52.00 -15.14
N VAL A 4 21.06 52.01 -16.44
CA VAL A 4 21.90 51.04 -17.16
C VAL A 4 23.25 51.66 -17.53
N CYS A 5 24.36 50.94 -17.32
CA CYS A 5 25.61 51.02 -18.08
C CYS A 5 26.40 49.72 -17.85
N CYS A 6 26.56 48.85 -18.85
CA CYS A 6 27.54 48.86 -19.94
C CYS A 6 28.79 48.02 -19.63
N LYS A 7 28.98 46.92 -20.39
CA LYS A 7 30.07 46.82 -21.39
C LYS A 7 30.04 45.49 -22.15
N LEU A 8 29.82 45.60 -23.46
CA LEU A 8 30.14 44.62 -24.50
C LEU A 8 31.65 44.65 -24.81
N ARG A 9 32.24 43.49 -25.10
CA ARG A 9 33.36 43.36 -26.05
C ARG A 9 33.20 42.06 -26.86
N LYS A 10 33.48 42.19 -28.16
CA LYS A 10 33.33 41.23 -29.27
C LYS A 10 34.59 40.36 -29.49
N ALA A 11 34.34 39.15 -29.99
CA ALA A 11 34.99 38.42 -31.11
C ALA A 11 36.43 37.87 -31.03
N SER A 12 36.59 36.56 -31.32
CA SER A 12 37.28 35.95 -32.50
C SER A 12 37.50 34.43 -32.28
N LYS A 13 37.06 33.54 -33.21
CA LYS A 13 37.83 32.66 -34.15
C LYS A 13 38.88 31.75 -33.45
N SER A 14 39.16 30.49 -33.78
CA SER A 14 38.74 29.49 -34.78
C SER A 14 39.55 28.20 -34.48
N SER A 15 39.01 27.02 -34.79
CA SER A 15 39.69 25.71 -34.81
C SER A 15 40.85 25.66 -35.84
N PRO A 16 41.77 24.66 -35.82
CA PRO A 16 41.47 23.36 -36.46
C PRO A 16 42.16 22.09 -35.89
N VAL A 17 41.45 20.96 -36.07
CA VAL A 17 41.84 19.62 -36.61
C VAL A 17 43.20 18.98 -36.24
N SER A 18 43.14 17.72 -35.79
CA SER A 18 44.01 16.63 -36.31
C SER A 18 43.30 15.27 -36.25
N ASN A 19 43.37 14.55 -37.37
CA ASN A 19 42.91 13.19 -37.63
C ASN A 19 44.00 12.16 -37.28
N ALA A 20 43.57 10.94 -36.95
CA ALA A 20 44.11 9.64 -37.37
C ALA A 20 43.39 8.54 -36.54
N ASP A 21 43.20 7.29 -36.93
CA ASP A 21 42.95 6.56 -38.18
C ASP A 21 42.98 5.07 -37.76
N SER A 22 42.19 4.22 -38.44
CA SER A 22 42.35 2.75 -38.58
C SER A 22 42.13 1.83 -37.37
N CYS A 23 41.77 0.54 -37.49
CA CYS A 23 41.02 -0.31 -38.45
C CYS A 23 41.11 -1.77 -37.91
N GLY A 24 40.05 -2.58 -38.08
CA GLY A 24 40.07 -4.07 -38.10
C GLY A 24 40.05 -4.79 -36.75
N THR A 25 39.56 -6.02 -36.60
CA THR A 25 38.86 -6.99 -37.47
C THR A 25 38.47 -8.20 -36.58
N ASP A 26 37.33 -8.83 -36.88
CA ASP A 26 36.97 -10.27 -36.81
C ASP A 26 37.43 -11.24 -35.70
N GLY A 27 36.47 -12.13 -35.36
CA GLY A 27 36.66 -13.45 -34.75
C GLY A 27 35.73 -13.65 -33.54
N GLY A 28 34.63 -14.41 -33.56
CA GLY A 28 34.36 -15.66 -34.27
C GLY A 28 34.69 -16.86 -33.37
N ALA A 29 33.78 -17.27 -32.48
CA ALA A 29 33.76 -18.61 -31.88
C ALA A 29 32.36 -18.97 -31.37
N GLN A 30 31.76 -19.97 -32.02
CA GLN A 30 30.61 -20.75 -31.58
C GLN A 30 31.04 -21.82 -30.55
N VAL A 31 30.01 -22.54 -30.06
CA VAL A 31 30.03 -23.85 -29.36
C VAL A 31 29.97 -23.65 -27.83
N GLU A 32 28.99 -24.14 -27.06
CA GLU A 32 28.29 -25.44 -27.13
C GLU A 32 26.93 -25.42 -26.42
N ARG A 33 26.06 -26.33 -26.87
CA ARG A 33 24.70 -26.60 -26.39
C ARG A 33 24.72 -27.39 -25.07
N TYR A 34 23.82 -27.07 -24.15
CA TYR A 34 23.20 -28.08 -23.27
C TYR A 34 21.70 -27.84 -23.17
N ILE A 35 20.95 -28.83 -23.64
CA ILE A 35 19.50 -28.99 -23.50
C ILE A 35 19.26 -29.82 -22.24
N ALA A 36 18.37 -29.37 -21.35
CA ALA A 36 17.46 -30.22 -20.58
C ALA A 36 16.38 -29.35 -19.89
N ASN A 37 15.24 -29.19 -20.56
CA ASN A 37 13.98 -28.77 -19.94
C ASN A 37 13.26 -30.01 -19.38
N PRO A 38 12.70 -29.94 -18.16
CA PRO A 38 11.49 -30.66 -17.81
C PRO A 38 10.32 -29.67 -17.75
N THR A 39 9.31 -29.95 -18.57
CA THR A 39 7.95 -29.39 -18.58
C THR A 39 7.32 -29.23 -17.18
N PRO A 40 6.66 -28.11 -16.87
CA PRO A 40 5.65 -28.06 -15.83
C PRO A 40 4.27 -28.38 -16.43
N ASN A 41 3.67 -29.42 -15.84
CA ASN A 41 2.34 -29.92 -16.13
C ASN A 41 1.28 -28.85 -15.81
N SER A 42 0.45 -28.52 -16.79
CA SER A 42 -0.72 -27.65 -16.65
C SER A 42 -1.83 -28.36 -15.87
N GLY A 43 -1.97 -28.00 -14.59
CA GLY A 43 -3.09 -28.39 -13.74
C GLY A 43 -3.85 -27.15 -13.29
N ALA A 44 -5.00 -26.88 -13.91
CA ALA A 44 -5.95 -25.87 -13.45
C ALA A 44 -6.51 -26.27 -12.08
N GLY A 45 -6.01 -25.61 -11.02
CA GLY A 45 -6.52 -25.74 -9.66
C GLY A 45 -7.50 -24.63 -9.35
N PHE A 46 -8.79 -24.98 -9.25
CA PHE A 46 -9.82 -24.14 -8.64
C PHE A 46 -9.39 -23.70 -7.24
N ILE A 47 -9.43 -22.39 -6.96
CA ILE A 47 -9.20 -21.82 -5.63
C ILE A 47 -10.51 -21.93 -4.83
N PRO A 48 -10.55 -22.61 -3.67
CA PRO A 48 -11.74 -22.63 -2.81
C PRO A 48 -11.94 -21.30 -2.08
N ASN A 49 -13.21 -20.96 -1.87
CA ASN A 49 -13.69 -19.83 -1.08
C ASN A 49 -13.51 -20.12 0.42
N TYR A 50 -12.71 -19.33 1.14
CA TYR A 50 -12.30 -19.59 2.53
C TYR A 50 -13.18 -18.87 3.56
N ASN A 51 -14.48 -19.17 3.59
CA ASN A 51 -15.39 -18.76 4.67
C ASN A 51 -15.91 -19.92 5.53
N ASP A 52 -15.36 -21.13 5.39
CA ASP A 52 -15.80 -22.29 6.18
C ASP A 52 -14.78 -22.74 7.22
N PHE A 53 -15.15 -22.62 8.50
CA PHE A 53 -14.50 -23.31 9.62
C PHE A 53 -15.03 -24.75 9.71
N PRO A 54 -14.21 -25.80 9.79
CA PRO A 54 -14.71 -27.16 9.93
C PRO A 54 -15.07 -27.48 11.39
N ASN A 55 -16.36 -27.69 11.66
CA ASN A 55 -16.86 -28.39 12.85
C ASN A 55 -17.03 -29.87 12.51
N THR A 56 -16.18 -30.75 13.04
CA THR A 56 -16.35 -32.20 12.93
C THR A 56 -16.84 -32.79 14.25
N ILE A 57 -18.11 -33.20 14.32
CA ILE A 57 -18.55 -34.32 15.18
C ILE A 57 -19.62 -35.13 14.44
N SER A 58 -19.34 -36.41 14.26
CA SER A 58 -20.20 -37.45 13.69
C SER A 58 -21.21 -38.00 14.71
N GLY A 59 -22.47 -38.17 14.31
CA GLY A 59 -23.50 -38.92 15.06
C GLY A 59 -24.64 -39.41 14.16
N PRO A 60 -25.25 -40.60 14.40
CA PRO A 60 -26.01 -41.32 13.38
C PRO A 60 -27.53 -41.06 13.34
N SER A 61 -28.05 -41.14 12.11
CA SER A 61 -29.39 -41.51 11.60
C SER A 61 -30.59 -41.78 12.54
N GLY A 62 -31.77 -41.24 12.19
CA GLY A 62 -33.08 -41.87 12.47
C GLY A 62 -34.35 -41.00 12.37
N PHE A 63 -35.10 -41.17 11.26
CA PHE A 63 -36.59 -41.16 11.06
C PHE A 63 -37.55 -40.03 11.55
N SER A 64 -38.09 -39.32 10.53
CA SER A 64 -39.51 -39.05 10.15
C SER A 64 -40.66 -38.69 11.13
N SER A 65 -41.36 -37.62 10.71
CA SER A 65 -42.83 -37.39 10.55
C SER A 65 -43.66 -36.59 11.59
N SER A 66 -44.11 -35.42 11.09
CA SER A 66 -45.50 -34.90 10.99
C SER A 66 -46.24 -34.21 12.16
N SER A 67 -46.63 -32.96 11.88
CA SER A 67 -47.95 -32.31 12.12
C SER A 67 -48.19 -31.47 13.40
N PHE A 68 -48.56 -30.20 13.16
CA PHE A 68 -49.10 -29.12 14.03
C PHE A 68 -50.54 -29.40 14.57
N PRO A 69 -51.24 -28.52 15.36
CA PRO A 69 -50.91 -27.17 15.89
C PRO A 69 -51.31 -26.85 17.37
N SER A 70 -50.97 -25.62 17.79
CA SER A 70 -51.72 -24.62 18.61
C SER A 70 -51.48 -24.42 20.13
N ASN A 71 -51.05 -23.18 20.43
CA ASN A 71 -51.28 -22.30 21.58
C ASN A 71 -51.22 -22.83 23.03
N THR A 72 -50.22 -22.36 23.80
CA THR A 72 -50.45 -21.54 25.01
C THR A 72 -49.15 -20.93 25.55
N SER A 73 -49.28 -19.69 26.00
CA SER A 73 -48.29 -18.89 26.74
C SER A 73 -47.85 -19.56 28.04
N GLN A 74 -46.55 -19.80 28.22
CA GLN A 74 -45.92 -19.89 29.54
C GLN A 74 -44.40 -19.69 29.45
N SER A 75 -43.92 -18.79 30.29
CA SER A 75 -42.51 -18.53 30.59
C SER A 75 -41.77 -19.83 30.95
N ARG A 76 -40.78 -20.20 30.14
CA ARG A 76 -39.76 -21.18 30.52
C ARG A 76 -38.38 -20.62 30.19
N SER A 77 -37.67 -20.33 31.27
CA SER A 77 -36.22 -20.29 31.35
C SER A 77 -35.63 -21.52 30.66
N THR A 78 -35.14 -21.32 29.44
CA THR A 78 -34.29 -22.28 28.75
C THR A 78 -32.86 -22.04 29.19
N ALA A 79 -32.41 -22.88 30.12
CA ALA A 79 -31.00 -23.09 30.35
C ALA A 79 -30.38 -23.56 29.02
N ILE A 80 -29.61 -22.68 28.39
CA ILE A 80 -28.79 -23.01 27.23
C ILE A 80 -27.57 -23.76 27.76
N THR A 81 -27.59 -25.08 27.61
CA THR A 81 -26.43 -25.94 27.82
C THR A 81 -25.45 -25.79 26.66
N GLY A 82 -24.23 -25.31 26.97
CA GLY A 82 -23.00 -25.87 26.42
C GLY A 82 -22.64 -25.57 24.96
N GLY A 83 -22.53 -24.28 24.61
CA GLY A 83 -21.72 -23.83 23.48
C GLY A 83 -21.17 -22.46 23.85
N GLY A 84 -19.87 -22.36 24.13
CA GLY A 84 -19.25 -21.10 24.56
C GLY A 84 -19.50 -20.03 23.52
N VAL A 85 -20.31 -19.03 23.88
CA VAL A 85 -20.54 -17.86 23.03
C VAL A 85 -19.19 -17.13 22.92
N THR A 86 -18.60 -17.09 21.72
CA THR A 86 -17.33 -16.38 21.51
C THR A 86 -17.57 -14.89 21.77
N LEU A 87 -16.88 -14.35 22.77
CA LEU A 87 -16.92 -12.94 23.11
C LEU A 87 -15.82 -12.19 22.38
N PHE A 88 -16.14 -10.96 21.98
CA PHE A 88 -15.21 -10.06 21.33
C PHE A 88 -14.92 -8.86 22.24
N ILE A 89 -13.73 -8.28 22.11
CA ILE A 89 -13.28 -7.09 22.85
C ILE A 89 -12.89 -5.99 21.88
N ALA A 90 -13.27 -4.74 22.19
CA ALA A 90 -12.83 -3.55 21.47
C ALA A 90 -11.34 -3.30 21.69
N LEU A 91 -10.60 -3.21 20.59
CA LEU A 91 -9.18 -2.88 20.57
C LEU A 91 -8.93 -1.37 20.57
N TYR A 92 -9.93 -0.59 20.16
CA TYR A 92 -9.88 0.87 20.02
C TYR A 92 -11.21 1.49 20.41
N ASP A 93 -11.20 2.80 20.64
CA ASP A 93 -12.42 3.60 20.75
C ASP A 93 -13.03 3.79 19.35
N TYR A 94 -14.35 3.83 19.29
CA TYR A 94 -15.09 4.09 18.05
C TYR A 94 -16.32 4.94 18.33
N ASP A 95 -16.39 6.07 17.63
CA ASP A 95 -17.57 6.92 17.62
C ASP A 95 -18.42 6.59 16.38
N ALA A 96 -19.70 6.28 16.60
CA ALA A 96 -20.70 6.06 15.57
C ALA A 96 -20.71 7.20 14.55
N ARG A 97 -20.70 6.84 13.25
CA ARG A 97 -20.70 7.80 12.14
C ARG A 97 -22.07 7.92 11.48
N THR A 98 -22.92 6.92 11.70
CA THR A 98 -24.32 6.86 11.28
C THR A 98 -25.19 6.44 12.46
N GLU A 99 -26.52 6.54 12.29
CA GLU A 99 -27.49 6.10 13.29
C GLU A 99 -27.53 4.57 13.47
N ASP A 100 -27.03 3.81 12.49
CA ASP A 100 -26.99 2.35 12.52
C ASP A 100 -25.71 1.82 13.23
N ASP A 101 -24.71 2.67 13.40
CA ASP A 101 -23.43 2.31 14.01
C ASP A 101 -23.54 2.30 15.55
N LEU A 102 -22.79 1.42 16.20
CA LEU A 102 -22.69 1.37 17.66
C LEU A 102 -21.39 2.02 18.12
N SER A 103 -21.47 3.13 18.87
CA SER A 103 -20.29 3.69 19.55
C SER A 103 -19.82 2.77 20.68
N PHE A 104 -18.50 2.70 20.89
CA PHE A 104 -17.89 1.93 21.97
C PHE A 104 -16.54 2.47 22.40
N GLN A 105 -16.12 2.07 23.60
CA GLN A 105 -14.79 2.37 24.14
C GLN A 105 -13.89 1.14 24.09
N LYS A 106 -12.58 1.37 24.03
CA LYS A 106 -11.57 0.31 24.10
C LYS A 106 -11.77 -0.53 25.36
N GLY A 107 -11.73 -1.85 25.20
CA GLY A 107 -11.94 -2.83 26.27
C GLY A 107 -13.40 -3.27 26.46
N GLU A 108 -14.36 -2.57 25.85
CA GLU A 108 -15.78 -2.97 25.85
C GLU A 108 -15.97 -4.33 25.17
N LYS A 109 -16.90 -5.13 25.68
CA LYS A 109 -17.14 -6.50 25.20
C LYS A 109 -18.43 -6.64 24.42
N PHE A 110 -18.41 -7.50 23.42
CA PHE A 110 -19.52 -7.70 22.49
C PHE A 110 -19.89 -9.16 22.33
N HIS A 111 -21.19 -9.37 22.10
CA HIS A 111 -21.67 -10.53 21.38
C HIS A 111 -21.88 -10.17 19.91
N ILE A 112 -21.25 -10.91 18.99
CA ILE A 112 -21.47 -10.71 17.56
C ILE A 112 -22.76 -11.42 17.16
N ILE A 113 -23.74 -10.63 16.71
CA ILE A 113 -25.05 -11.12 16.26
C ILE A 113 -24.91 -11.64 14.83
N ASN A 114 -24.24 -10.89 13.96
CA ASN A 114 -24.05 -11.23 12.56
C ASN A 114 -22.66 -10.77 12.08
N ASN A 115 -21.87 -11.72 11.54
CA ASN A 115 -20.54 -11.48 10.98
C ASN A 115 -20.45 -11.77 9.47
N THR A 116 -21.59 -11.97 8.80
CA THR A 116 -21.61 -12.31 7.37
C THR A 116 -21.23 -11.12 6.48
N GLU A 117 -21.32 -9.89 7.01
CA GLU A 117 -21.21 -8.65 6.23
C GLU A 117 -19.78 -8.08 6.10
N GLY A 118 -18.78 -8.91 5.83
CA GLY A 118 -17.42 -8.43 5.47
C GLY A 118 -16.82 -7.52 6.55
N ASP A 119 -16.53 -6.25 6.20
CA ASP A 119 -15.82 -5.29 7.07
C ASP A 119 -16.64 -4.75 8.24
N TRP A 120 -17.97 -4.90 8.23
CA TRP A 120 -18.90 -4.41 9.27
C TRP A 120 -19.71 -5.57 9.86
N TRP A 121 -19.78 -5.66 11.19
CA TRP A 121 -20.50 -6.72 11.89
C TRP A 121 -21.59 -6.14 12.77
N GLU A 122 -22.73 -6.81 12.85
CA GLU A 122 -23.78 -6.47 13.81
C GLU A 122 -23.41 -7.06 15.17
N ALA A 123 -23.35 -6.20 16.19
CA ALA A 123 -22.93 -6.58 17.52
C ALA A 123 -23.85 -6.01 18.60
N ARG A 124 -23.87 -6.69 19.75
CA ARG A 124 -24.50 -6.20 20.97
C ARG A 124 -23.46 -5.98 22.04
N SER A 125 -23.39 -4.74 22.53
CA SER A 125 -22.55 -4.39 23.67
C SER A 125 -23.07 -5.08 24.94
N LEU A 126 -22.16 -5.71 25.68
CA LEU A 126 -22.47 -6.32 26.97
C LEU A 126 -22.53 -5.29 28.11
N ASP A 127 -21.89 -4.12 27.92
CA ASP A 127 -21.81 -3.08 28.93
C ASP A 127 -23.06 -2.18 28.87
N THR A 128 -23.52 -1.83 27.67
CA THR A 128 -24.66 -0.93 27.45
C THR A 128 -25.95 -1.66 27.08
N GLY A 129 -25.86 -2.92 26.64
CA GLY A 129 -26.99 -3.73 26.17
C GLY A 129 -27.55 -3.34 24.79
N LYS A 130 -27.01 -2.27 24.17
CA LYS A 130 -27.39 -1.76 22.84
C LYS A 130 -26.82 -2.63 21.72
N SER A 131 -27.50 -2.60 20.57
CA SER A 131 -27.04 -3.25 19.34
C SER A 131 -26.84 -2.23 18.22
N GLY A 132 -25.94 -2.54 17.30
CA GLY A 132 -25.68 -1.77 16.09
C GLY A 132 -24.48 -2.33 15.33
N TYR A 133 -24.09 -1.69 14.23
CA TYR A 133 -22.94 -2.10 13.44
C TYR A 133 -21.63 -1.59 14.05
N ILE A 134 -20.63 -2.47 14.05
CA ILE A 134 -19.26 -2.16 14.47
C ILE A 134 -18.26 -2.53 13.36
N PRO A 135 -17.13 -1.83 13.26
CA PRO A 135 -16.06 -2.25 12.37
C PRO A 135 -15.41 -3.55 12.85
N SER A 136 -15.36 -4.56 11.98
CA SER A 136 -14.77 -5.87 12.29
C SER A 136 -13.29 -5.78 12.68
N ASN A 137 -12.54 -4.85 12.07
CA ASN A 137 -11.12 -4.62 12.35
C ASN A 137 -10.84 -3.84 13.66
N TYR A 138 -11.88 -3.45 14.40
CA TYR A 138 -11.78 -2.82 15.71
C TYR A 138 -11.94 -3.79 16.87
N VAL A 139 -12.29 -5.04 16.59
CA VAL A 139 -12.54 -6.06 17.61
C VAL A 139 -11.71 -7.32 17.38
N ALA A 140 -11.46 -8.05 18.46
CA ALA A 140 -10.88 -9.38 18.40
C ALA A 140 -11.57 -10.30 19.41
N PRO A 141 -11.53 -11.63 19.23
CA PRO A 141 -11.98 -12.56 20.27
C PRO A 141 -11.16 -12.35 21.55
N VAL A 142 -11.83 -12.35 22.72
CA VAL A 142 -11.24 -11.96 24.02
C VAL A 142 -9.95 -12.74 24.36
N ASP A 143 -9.93 -14.04 24.11
CA ASP A 143 -8.81 -14.93 24.50
C ASP A 143 -7.85 -15.21 23.34
N SER A 144 -7.86 -14.38 22.30
CA SER A 144 -7.06 -14.57 21.10
C SER A 144 -5.82 -13.69 21.08
N ILE A 145 -4.79 -14.12 20.35
CA ILE A 145 -3.59 -13.29 20.12
C ILE A 145 -3.94 -11.96 19.41
N GLN A 146 -5.06 -11.91 18.68
CA GLN A 146 -5.55 -10.70 18.02
C GLN A 146 -5.97 -9.60 19.01
N ALA A 147 -6.30 -9.97 20.26
CA ALA A 147 -6.62 -9.03 21.32
C ALA A 147 -5.38 -8.36 21.93
N GLU A 148 -4.20 -8.92 21.69
CA GLU A 148 -2.94 -8.41 22.26
C GLU A 148 -2.48 -7.14 21.55
N GLU A 149 -2.13 -6.11 22.34
CA GLU A 149 -1.69 -4.82 21.80
C GLU A 149 -0.39 -4.90 20.99
N TRP A 150 0.44 -5.90 21.28
CA TRP A 150 1.73 -6.14 20.62
C TRP A 150 1.62 -7.04 19.39
N TYR A 151 0.46 -7.63 19.12
CA TYR A 151 0.25 -8.42 17.90
C TYR A 151 -0.18 -7.49 16.76
N PHE A 152 0.34 -7.68 15.55
CA PHE A 152 0.09 -6.83 14.38
C PHE A 152 -0.43 -7.64 13.18
N GLY A 153 -0.77 -8.91 13.39
CA GLY A 153 -1.35 -9.76 12.34
C GLY A 153 -0.44 -9.90 11.13
N LYS A 154 -1.06 -9.86 9.96
CA LYS A 154 -0.38 -9.89 8.66
C LYS A 154 0.25 -8.53 8.35
N MET A 155 1.40 -8.28 8.94
CA MET A 155 2.23 -7.11 8.71
C MET A 155 3.55 -7.50 8.04
N GLY A 156 3.90 -6.79 6.96
CA GLY A 156 5.16 -7.01 6.27
C GLY A 156 6.37 -6.55 7.09
N ARG A 157 7.55 -7.13 6.82
CA ARG A 157 8.81 -6.77 7.53
C ARG A 157 9.09 -5.29 7.45
N LYS A 158 9.00 -4.70 6.26
CA LYS A 158 9.29 -3.28 6.02
C LYS A 158 8.27 -2.35 6.68
N ASP A 159 6.99 -2.76 6.70
CA ASP A 159 5.95 -2.03 7.45
C ASP A 159 6.24 -2.03 8.96
N ALA A 160 6.67 -3.18 9.51
CA ALA A 160 7.10 -3.27 10.90
C ALA A 160 8.32 -2.39 11.20
N GLU A 161 9.32 -2.39 10.30
CA GLU A 161 10.50 -1.53 10.42
C GLU A 161 10.11 -0.05 10.44
N ARG A 162 9.25 0.41 9.52
CA ARG A 162 8.73 1.78 9.49
C ARG A 162 8.02 2.15 10.79
N GLN A 163 7.15 1.28 11.28
CA GLN A 163 6.35 1.59 12.47
C GLN A 163 7.22 1.68 13.73
N LEU A 164 8.18 0.77 13.88
CA LEU A 164 9.12 0.75 15.00
C LEU A 164 10.11 1.93 14.94
N LEU A 165 10.62 2.27 13.77
CA LEU A 165 11.51 3.42 13.55
C LEU A 165 10.77 4.76 13.54
N GLY A 166 9.44 4.75 13.64
CA GLY A 166 8.63 5.93 13.83
C GLY A 166 9.04 6.79 15.05
N GLN A 167 8.53 8.02 15.08
CA GLN A 167 8.83 8.96 16.16
C GLN A 167 8.30 8.44 17.51
N ASN A 168 9.04 8.69 18.59
CA ASN A 168 8.69 8.38 19.98
C ASN A 168 8.70 6.90 20.42
N ASN A 169 9.30 5.99 19.65
CA ASN A 169 9.55 4.63 20.11
C ASN A 169 10.95 4.52 20.74
N PRO A 170 11.09 4.20 22.03
CA PRO A 170 12.40 3.93 22.62
C PRO A 170 13.00 2.60 22.15
N ARG A 171 14.30 2.40 22.43
CA ARG A 171 14.97 1.10 22.30
C ARG A 171 14.18 0.04 23.09
N GLY A 172 13.98 -1.14 22.50
CA GLY A 172 13.20 -2.24 23.11
C GLY A 172 11.69 -2.15 22.88
N THR A 173 11.20 -1.15 22.14
CA THR A 173 9.84 -1.21 21.58
C THR A 173 9.75 -2.36 20.58
N PHE A 174 8.66 -3.13 20.64
CA PHE A 174 8.51 -4.34 19.84
C PHE A 174 7.11 -4.54 19.29
N LEU A 175 7.00 -5.46 18.33
CA LEU A 175 5.74 -6.01 17.85
C LEU A 175 5.93 -7.47 17.41
N ILE A 176 4.83 -8.22 17.37
CA ILE A 176 4.76 -9.57 16.81
C ILE A 176 3.82 -9.56 15.61
N ARG A 177 4.24 -10.21 14.54
CA ARG A 177 3.52 -10.31 13.27
C ARG A 177 3.60 -11.72 12.72
N GLU A 178 2.76 -12.04 11.75
CA GLU A 178 2.88 -13.28 10.99
C GLU A 178 4.20 -13.31 10.20
N SER A 179 4.81 -14.49 10.08
CA SER A 179 6.04 -14.65 9.32
C SER A 179 5.75 -14.71 7.82
N GLU A 180 6.32 -13.78 7.05
CA GLU A 180 6.19 -13.75 5.58
C GLU A 180 6.88 -14.95 4.92
N THR A 181 7.90 -15.49 5.57
CA THR A 181 8.75 -16.57 5.02
C THR A 181 8.28 -17.97 5.40
N THR A 182 7.37 -18.09 6.38
CA THR A 182 6.96 -19.42 6.89
C THR A 182 5.55 -19.36 7.40
N GLN A 183 4.66 -20.01 6.65
CA GLN A 183 3.25 -20.10 6.97
C GLN A 183 3.02 -20.70 8.36
N GLY A 184 2.18 -20.05 9.15
CA GLY A 184 1.84 -20.46 10.52
C GLY A 184 2.90 -20.15 11.59
N ALA A 185 4.05 -19.58 11.21
CA ALA A 185 5.03 -19.05 12.16
C ALA A 185 4.83 -17.54 12.39
N TYR A 186 5.47 -17.02 13.44
CA TYR A 186 5.45 -15.60 13.77
C TYR A 186 6.85 -15.00 13.74
N SER A 187 6.91 -13.67 13.74
CA SER A 187 8.15 -12.90 13.80
C SER A 187 8.03 -11.84 14.89
N LEU A 188 9.01 -11.80 15.79
CA LEU A 188 9.21 -10.73 16.78
C LEU A 188 10.14 -9.68 16.18
N SER A 189 9.67 -8.44 16.07
CA SER A 189 10.44 -7.30 15.56
C SER A 189 10.70 -6.32 16.71
N ILE A 190 11.96 -5.91 16.91
CA ILE A 190 12.38 -5.08 18.05
C ILE A 190 13.21 -3.91 17.57
N ARG A 191 12.88 -2.68 18.00
CA ARG A 191 13.73 -1.50 17.80
C ARG A 191 14.98 -1.61 18.66
N ASP A 192 16.14 -1.48 18.02
CA ASP A 192 17.45 -1.50 18.66
C ASP A 192 18.28 -0.29 18.22
N TRP A 193 19.42 -0.09 18.87
CA TRP A 193 20.36 0.97 18.53
C TRP A 193 21.80 0.51 18.79
N ASP A 194 22.70 0.81 17.86
CA ASP A 194 24.14 0.66 18.04
C ASP A 194 24.92 1.82 17.40
N GLU A 195 26.19 1.98 17.77
CA GLU A 195 27.04 3.08 17.30
C GLU A 195 27.34 3.04 15.78
N ALA A 196 27.32 1.85 15.17
CA ALA A 196 27.69 1.67 13.78
C ALA A 196 26.52 1.94 12.82
N LYS A 197 25.31 1.50 13.18
CA LYS A 197 24.10 1.54 12.35
C LYS A 197 23.12 2.63 12.79
N GLY A 198 23.22 3.12 14.02
CA GLY A 198 22.21 3.97 14.63
C GLY A 198 20.93 3.19 14.95
N ASP A 199 19.77 3.87 14.88
CA ASP A 199 18.46 3.23 15.05
C ASP A 199 18.19 2.20 13.95
N HIS A 200 17.87 0.98 14.34
CA HIS A 200 17.55 -0.11 13.44
C HIS A 200 16.55 -1.08 14.08
N VAL A 201 16.14 -2.11 13.35
CA VAL A 201 15.19 -3.12 13.84
C VAL A 201 15.75 -4.51 13.63
N LYS A 202 15.67 -5.34 14.67
CA LYS A 202 16.05 -6.76 14.63
C LYS A 202 14.81 -7.63 14.60
N HIS A 203 14.88 -8.72 13.82
CA HIS A 203 13.79 -9.67 13.63
C HIS A 203 14.20 -11.05 14.11
N TYR A 204 13.38 -11.66 14.96
CA TYR A 204 13.55 -13.00 15.49
C TYR A 204 12.37 -13.86 15.06
N LYS A 205 12.64 -15.05 14.55
CA LYS A 205 11.58 -15.97 14.11
C LYS A 205 11.05 -16.74 15.32
N ILE A 206 9.76 -16.65 15.56
CA ILE A 206 9.05 -17.46 16.55
C ILE A 206 8.52 -18.69 15.82
N ARG A 207 9.07 -19.85 16.16
CA ARG A 207 8.68 -21.14 15.60
C ARG A 207 7.62 -21.79 16.47
N LYS A 208 6.72 -22.53 15.82
CA LYS A 208 5.73 -23.37 16.48
C LYS A 208 6.26 -24.80 16.58
N LEU A 209 6.08 -25.44 17.72
CA LEU A 209 6.37 -26.86 17.94
C LEU A 209 5.17 -27.71 17.51
N ASP A 210 5.42 -28.95 17.11
CA ASP A 210 4.37 -29.88 16.70
C ASP A 210 3.36 -30.17 17.83
N ASN A 211 3.80 -30.07 19.09
CA ASN A 211 2.97 -30.25 20.28
C ASN A 211 2.19 -29.00 20.73
N GLY A 212 2.26 -27.89 19.98
CA GLY A 212 1.46 -26.69 20.23
C GLY A 212 2.15 -25.52 20.94
N GLY A 213 3.44 -25.63 21.30
CA GLY A 213 4.21 -24.54 21.92
C GLY A 213 4.96 -23.63 20.94
N TYR A 214 5.64 -22.61 21.47
CA TYR A 214 6.38 -21.57 20.73
C TYR A 214 7.78 -21.36 21.28
N TYR A 215 8.73 -21.01 20.41
CA TYR A 215 10.09 -20.68 20.81
C TYR A 215 10.82 -19.80 19.81
N ILE A 216 11.85 -19.08 20.28
CA ILE A 216 12.86 -18.41 19.44
C ILE A 216 14.16 -19.23 19.45
N THR A 217 14.62 -19.62 20.64
CA THR A 217 15.72 -20.57 20.87
C THR A 217 15.16 -21.86 21.45
N THR A 218 15.71 -23.01 21.08
CA THR A 218 15.25 -24.32 21.57
C THR A 218 15.44 -24.51 23.07
N ARG A 219 16.28 -23.66 23.70
CA ARG A 219 16.55 -23.62 25.14
C ARG A 219 15.37 -23.10 25.97
N SER A 220 14.50 -22.29 25.35
CA SER A 220 13.37 -21.63 26.03
C SER A 220 12.10 -21.82 25.20
N GLN A 221 11.19 -22.66 25.69
CA GLN A 221 9.93 -23.00 25.05
C GLN A 221 8.75 -22.50 25.91
N PHE A 222 7.68 -22.10 25.24
CA PHE A 222 6.51 -21.49 25.86
C PHE A 222 5.24 -22.14 25.33
N GLU A 223 4.18 -22.24 26.13
CA GLU A 223 2.90 -22.79 25.66
C GLU A 223 2.15 -21.77 24.79
N THR A 224 2.29 -20.49 25.13
CA THR A 224 1.64 -19.37 24.43
C THR A 224 2.63 -18.26 24.07
N ILE A 225 2.25 -17.41 23.11
CA ILE A 225 3.07 -16.26 22.73
C ILE A 225 3.05 -15.19 23.84
N GLN A 226 1.97 -15.11 24.61
CA GLN A 226 1.88 -14.26 25.80
C GLN A 226 3.00 -14.58 26.81
N GLN A 227 3.19 -15.86 27.14
CA GLN A 227 4.27 -16.31 28.04
C GLN A 227 5.66 -16.00 27.46
N LEU A 228 5.84 -16.11 26.14
CA LEU A 228 7.06 -15.74 25.45
C LEU A 228 7.35 -14.25 25.63
N VAL A 229 6.34 -13.39 25.43
CA VAL A 229 6.47 -11.92 25.57
C VAL A 229 6.78 -11.54 27.01
N GLU A 230 6.11 -12.13 28.00
CA GLU A 230 6.37 -11.90 29.42
C GLU A 230 7.83 -12.23 29.78
N HIS A 231 8.31 -13.40 29.37
CA HIS A 231 9.70 -13.83 29.61
C HIS A 231 10.73 -12.84 29.05
N TYR A 232 10.54 -12.38 27.80
CA TYR A 232 11.48 -11.47 27.15
C TYR A 232 11.31 -10.01 27.58
N SER A 233 10.20 -9.68 28.25
CA SER A 233 10.00 -8.39 28.93
C SER A 233 10.78 -8.31 30.23
N ASP A 234 10.83 -9.42 30.99
CA ASP A 234 11.60 -9.51 32.23
C ASP A 234 13.11 -9.49 32.00
N ARG A 235 13.59 -10.15 30.93
CA ARG A 235 15.02 -10.26 30.60
C ARG A 235 15.25 -10.43 29.11
N ALA A 236 16.40 -9.95 28.62
CA ALA A 236 16.74 -10.09 27.20
C ALA A 236 16.91 -11.56 26.77
N ALA A 237 17.46 -12.43 27.63
CA ALA A 237 17.62 -13.87 27.39
C ALA A 237 18.14 -14.20 25.97
N GLY A 238 19.22 -13.53 25.55
CA GLY A 238 19.83 -13.66 24.23
C GLY A 238 19.40 -12.59 23.23
N LEU A 239 18.18 -12.05 23.31
CA LEU A 239 17.74 -10.98 22.43
C LEU A 239 18.63 -9.74 22.56
N CYS A 240 18.63 -8.90 21.51
CA CYS A 240 19.42 -7.66 21.47
C CYS A 240 19.14 -6.68 22.62
N CYS A 241 17.93 -6.72 23.16
CA CYS A 241 17.51 -5.98 24.35
C CYS A 241 16.24 -6.63 24.93
N ARG A 242 15.91 -6.30 26.19
CA ARG A 242 14.62 -6.68 26.78
C ARG A 242 13.48 -5.96 26.06
N LEU A 243 12.31 -6.58 26.02
CA LEU A 243 11.09 -5.95 25.54
C LEU A 243 10.65 -4.90 26.56
N ILE A 244 10.49 -3.64 26.13
CA ILE A 244 10.14 -2.53 27.02
C ILE A 244 8.67 -2.13 26.88
N GLY A 245 8.12 -2.21 25.67
CA GLY A 245 6.71 -1.88 25.43
C GLY A 245 6.28 -2.17 24.01
N SER A 246 4.98 -2.37 23.83
CA SER A 246 4.38 -2.57 22.52
C SER A 246 4.57 -1.35 21.63
N CYS A 247 4.81 -1.58 20.34
CA CYS A 247 4.75 -0.55 19.33
C CYS A 247 3.35 0.08 19.30
N ARG A 248 3.29 1.41 19.22
CA ARG A 248 1.99 2.08 19.17
C ARG A 248 1.27 1.73 17.86
N ARG A 249 0.10 1.12 18.01
CA ARG A 249 -0.83 0.86 16.93
C ARG A 249 -1.55 2.16 16.60
N GLY A 250 -1.47 2.60 15.34
CA GLY A 250 -2.38 3.63 14.86
C GLY A 250 -3.81 3.09 14.85
N MET A 251 -4.80 3.96 14.98
CA MET A 251 -6.19 3.56 14.78
C MET A 251 -6.34 2.97 13.37
N PRO A 252 -6.88 1.76 13.21
CA PRO A 252 -6.97 1.13 11.91
C PRO A 252 -7.91 1.95 11.03
N LYS A 253 -7.56 2.07 9.75
CA LYS A 253 -8.43 2.74 8.78
C LYS A 253 -9.64 1.87 8.52
N LEU A 254 -10.81 2.49 8.42
CA LEU A 254 -12.00 1.80 7.91
C LEU A 254 -11.88 1.65 6.41
N ALA A 255 -12.27 0.48 5.90
CA ALA A 255 -12.29 0.22 4.46
C ALA A 255 -13.35 1.08 3.75
N ASP A 256 -14.45 1.36 4.43
CA ASP A 256 -15.62 2.07 3.91
C ASP A 256 -16.14 3.10 4.94
N LEU A 257 -17.06 4.00 4.52
CA LEU A 257 -17.63 5.04 5.39
C LEU A 257 -18.63 4.48 6.41
N SER A 258 -19.48 3.55 5.95
CA SER A 258 -20.47 2.81 6.74
C SER A 258 -20.86 1.49 6.04
N VAL A 259 -21.62 0.65 6.74
CA VAL A 259 -22.21 -0.58 6.17
C VAL A 259 -23.04 -0.29 4.91
N LYS A 260 -23.83 0.79 4.89
CA LYS A 260 -24.68 1.18 3.76
C LYS A 260 -23.86 1.57 2.52
N THR A 261 -22.69 2.18 2.73
CA THR A 261 -21.81 2.61 1.61
C THR A 261 -21.06 1.47 0.93
N LYS A 262 -21.06 0.27 1.52
CA LYS A 262 -20.43 -0.92 0.94
C LYS A 262 -21.07 -1.31 -0.40
N ASP A 263 -22.40 -1.32 -0.45
CA ASP A 263 -23.18 -1.68 -1.63
C ASP A 263 -23.75 -0.46 -2.35
N VAL A 264 -24.16 0.58 -1.60
CA VAL A 264 -24.71 1.84 -2.13
C VAL A 264 -23.72 2.98 -1.87
N TRP A 265 -22.79 3.15 -2.81
CA TRP A 265 -21.66 4.09 -2.72
C TRP A 265 -21.99 5.50 -3.23
N GLU A 266 -23.15 5.67 -3.86
CA GLU A 266 -23.71 6.99 -4.15
C GLU A 266 -24.26 7.58 -2.87
N ILE A 267 -23.73 8.74 -2.47
CA ILE A 267 -24.13 9.44 -1.25
C ILE A 267 -24.81 10.76 -1.59
N PRO A 268 -25.75 11.23 -0.77
CA PRO A 268 -26.37 12.54 -0.97
C PRO A 268 -25.32 13.64 -0.78
N ARG A 269 -25.35 14.68 -1.63
CA ARG A 269 -24.38 15.77 -1.61
C ARG A 269 -24.39 16.51 -0.26
N GLU A 270 -25.55 16.58 0.38
CA GLU A 270 -25.79 17.25 1.65
C GLU A 270 -25.06 16.57 2.81
N SER A 271 -24.68 15.29 2.67
CA SER A 271 -23.85 14.58 3.65
C SER A 271 -22.39 15.08 3.66
N LEU A 272 -21.99 15.91 2.70
CA LEU A 272 -20.62 16.40 2.55
C LEU A 272 -20.52 17.89 2.86
N GLN A 273 -19.62 18.22 3.78
CA GLN A 273 -19.20 19.59 4.01
C GLN A 273 -17.82 19.83 3.39
N LEU A 274 -17.73 20.73 2.41
CA LEU A 274 -16.44 21.17 1.86
C LEU A 274 -15.85 22.24 2.79
N ILE A 275 -14.66 21.99 3.35
CA ILE A 275 -14.07 22.84 4.39
C ILE A 275 -12.91 23.67 3.86
N LYS A 276 -11.92 23.02 3.24
CA LYS A 276 -10.69 23.70 2.79
C LYS A 276 -10.31 23.23 1.40
N LYS A 277 -10.17 24.16 0.46
CA LYS A 277 -9.61 23.87 -0.85
C LYS A 277 -8.15 23.45 -0.72
N LEU A 278 -7.82 22.26 -1.23
CA LEU A 278 -6.47 21.69 -1.23
C LEU A 278 -5.73 21.99 -2.52
N GLY A 279 -6.45 21.98 -3.65
CA GLY A 279 -5.83 22.17 -4.96
C GLY A 279 -6.83 22.46 -6.06
N ASN A 280 -6.29 22.84 -7.22
CA ASN A 280 -7.04 23.05 -8.44
C ASN A 280 -6.31 22.35 -9.58
N GLY A 281 -6.95 21.35 -10.18
CA GLY A 281 -6.44 20.58 -11.30
C GLY A 281 -7.12 20.97 -12.62
N GLN A 282 -6.69 20.32 -13.69
CA GLN A 282 -7.27 20.52 -15.02
C GLN A 282 -8.77 20.17 -15.04
N PHE A 283 -9.15 19.09 -14.34
CA PHE A 283 -10.49 18.49 -14.36
C PHE A 283 -11.43 19.05 -13.28
N GLY A 284 -10.91 19.82 -12.33
CA GLY A 284 -11.69 20.44 -11.27
C GLY A 284 -10.88 20.64 -10.00
N GLU A 285 -11.56 20.75 -8.86
CA GLU A 285 -10.94 21.16 -7.59
C GLU A 285 -10.85 20.00 -6.62
N VAL A 286 -9.89 20.05 -5.70
CA VAL A 286 -9.79 19.07 -4.61
C VAL A 286 -9.96 19.82 -3.29
N TRP A 287 -10.82 19.30 -2.44
CA TRP A 287 -11.21 19.86 -1.16
C TRP A 287 -10.98 18.84 -0.04
N MET A 288 -10.56 19.32 1.13
CA MET A 288 -10.72 18.60 2.38
C MET A 288 -12.13 18.91 2.88
N GLY A 289 -12.85 17.85 3.26
CA GLY A 289 -14.21 17.95 3.76
C GLY A 289 -14.49 16.97 4.89
N MET A 290 -15.72 17.01 5.37
CA MET A 290 -16.26 16.08 6.36
C MET A 290 -17.49 15.40 5.79
N TRP A 291 -17.53 14.07 5.87
CA TRP A 291 -18.73 13.28 5.63
C TRP A 291 -19.49 13.09 6.94
N ASN A 292 -20.80 13.38 6.93
CA ASN A 292 -21.70 13.37 8.09
C ASN A 292 -21.19 14.16 9.31
N GLY A 293 -20.32 15.14 9.10
CA GLY A 293 -19.67 15.90 10.18
C GLY A 293 -18.68 15.09 11.05
N THR A 294 -18.51 13.79 10.81
CA THR A 294 -17.70 12.89 11.65
C THR A 294 -16.39 12.45 10.97
N THR A 295 -16.42 12.22 9.66
CA THR A 295 -15.31 11.55 8.96
C THR A 295 -14.61 12.49 8.00
N LYS A 296 -13.32 12.73 8.21
CA LYS A 296 -12.51 13.55 7.31
C LYS A 296 -12.26 12.84 5.99
N VAL A 297 -12.50 13.54 4.87
CA VAL A 297 -12.40 13.01 3.51
C VAL A 297 -11.73 14.01 2.57
N ALA A 298 -11.21 13.50 1.45
CA ALA A 298 -10.83 14.31 0.29
C ALA A 298 -11.94 14.23 -0.77
N VAL A 299 -12.44 15.38 -1.22
CA VAL A 299 -13.51 15.50 -2.22
C VAL A 299 -12.95 16.15 -3.47
N LYS A 300 -12.86 15.39 -4.56
CA LYS A 300 -12.49 15.90 -5.88
C LYS A 300 -13.76 16.22 -6.66
N THR A 301 -13.93 17.48 -7.03
CA THR A 301 -15.05 17.97 -7.83
C THR A 301 -14.65 17.95 -9.29
N LEU A 302 -15.55 17.50 -10.17
CA LEU A 302 -15.38 17.57 -11.61
C LEU A 302 -16.18 18.74 -12.17
N LYS A 303 -15.59 19.49 -13.10
CA LYS A 303 -16.30 20.56 -13.80
C LYS A 303 -17.43 19.96 -14.65
N PRO A 304 -18.61 20.60 -14.72
CA PRO A 304 -19.70 20.16 -15.59
C PRO A 304 -19.22 19.93 -17.03
N GLY A 305 -19.67 18.86 -17.66
CA GLY A 305 -19.28 18.50 -19.03
C GLY A 305 -17.86 17.92 -19.18
N THR A 306 -17.14 17.61 -18.10
CA THR A 306 -15.84 16.91 -18.17
C THR A 306 -15.99 15.47 -18.66
N MET A 307 -17.06 14.80 -18.23
CA MET A 307 -17.43 13.43 -18.61
C MET A 307 -18.92 13.20 -18.36
N SER A 308 -19.54 12.20 -19.01
CA SER A 308 -20.93 11.84 -18.68
C SER A 308 -20.98 11.07 -17.35
N PRO A 309 -22.08 11.16 -16.59
CA PRO A 309 -22.26 10.39 -15.36
C PRO A 309 -22.09 8.88 -15.57
N GLU A 310 -22.57 8.32 -16.69
CA GLU A 310 -22.45 6.88 -16.96
C GLU A 310 -20.99 6.45 -17.12
N ALA A 311 -20.22 7.18 -17.93
CA ALA A 311 -18.79 6.92 -18.10
C ALA A 311 -18.01 7.07 -16.78
N PHE A 312 -18.48 7.96 -15.91
CA PHE A 312 -17.90 8.15 -14.58
C PHE A 312 -18.20 6.98 -13.63
N LEU A 313 -19.44 6.50 -13.61
CA LEU A 313 -19.82 5.35 -12.77
C LEU A 313 -19.03 4.10 -13.18
N ASP A 314 -18.80 3.88 -14.48
CA ASP A 314 -17.95 2.79 -14.98
C ASP A 314 -16.49 2.91 -14.49
N GLU A 315 -15.90 4.11 -14.52
CA GLU A 315 -14.55 4.37 -14.00
C GLU A 315 -14.48 4.18 -12.48
N ALA A 316 -15.50 4.62 -11.75
CA ALA A 316 -15.55 4.45 -10.30
C ALA A 316 -15.72 2.99 -9.88
N GLN A 317 -16.38 2.15 -10.69
CA GLN A 317 -16.44 0.70 -10.45
C GLN A 317 -15.04 0.05 -10.52
N ILE A 318 -14.17 0.51 -11.41
CA ILE A 318 -12.77 0.06 -11.46
C ILE A 318 -12.07 0.45 -10.16
N MET A 319 -12.19 1.70 -9.73
CA MET A 319 -11.59 2.18 -8.49
C MET A 319 -12.08 1.39 -7.26
N LYS A 320 -13.35 0.98 -7.25
CA LYS A 320 -13.94 0.14 -6.19
C LYS A 320 -13.27 -1.23 -6.09
N ARG A 321 -12.93 -1.85 -7.23
CA ARG A 321 -12.33 -3.20 -7.28
C ARG A 321 -10.85 -3.19 -6.85
N LEU A 322 -10.16 -2.08 -7.07
CA LEU A 322 -8.73 -1.97 -6.76
C LEU A 322 -8.51 -1.54 -5.31
N ARG A 323 -8.55 -2.51 -4.38
CA ARG A 323 -8.24 -2.30 -2.96
C ARG A 323 -6.82 -2.77 -2.62
N HIS A 324 -5.96 -1.83 -2.21
CA HIS A 324 -4.60 -2.12 -1.77
C HIS A 324 -4.05 -1.00 -0.88
N ASP A 325 -3.22 -1.33 0.11
CA ASP A 325 -2.70 -0.37 1.10
C ASP A 325 -1.90 0.79 0.51
N LYS A 326 -1.34 0.60 -0.68
CA LYS A 326 -0.56 1.61 -1.42
C LYS A 326 -1.34 2.27 -2.55
N LEU A 327 -2.66 2.08 -2.59
CA LEU A 327 -3.60 2.83 -3.41
C LEU A 327 -4.49 3.70 -2.51
N VAL A 328 -4.89 4.87 -3.01
CA VAL A 328 -5.86 5.74 -2.33
C VAL A 328 -7.24 5.09 -2.43
N GLN A 329 -7.86 4.86 -1.27
CA GLN A 329 -9.16 4.23 -1.19
C GLN A 329 -10.27 5.18 -1.67
N LEU A 330 -11.08 4.71 -2.62
CA LEU A 330 -12.37 5.31 -2.96
C LEU A 330 -13.38 4.92 -1.89
N TYR A 331 -14.06 5.91 -1.32
CA TYR A 331 -15.11 5.71 -0.33
C TYR A 331 -16.50 5.80 -0.92
N ALA A 332 -16.76 6.83 -1.73
CA ALA A 332 -18.10 7.13 -2.24
C ALA A 332 -18.04 8.10 -3.42
N VAL A 333 -19.18 8.31 -4.09
CA VAL A 333 -19.34 9.40 -5.05
C VAL A 333 -20.65 10.15 -4.90
N VAL A 334 -20.70 11.33 -5.52
CA VAL A 334 -21.95 11.98 -5.91
C VAL A 334 -21.99 11.96 -7.44
N SER A 335 -22.94 11.22 -8.01
CA SER A 335 -23.08 11.00 -9.46
C SER A 335 -23.76 12.18 -10.17
N GLU A 336 -24.59 12.94 -9.46
CA GLU A 336 -25.25 14.15 -9.98
C GLU A 336 -24.22 15.26 -10.22
N GLU A 337 -24.38 16.01 -11.33
CA GLU A 337 -23.50 17.15 -11.61
C GLU A 337 -23.68 18.28 -10.57
N PRO A 338 -22.58 18.91 -10.10
CA PRO A 338 -21.19 18.56 -10.37
C PRO A 338 -20.75 17.27 -9.65
N ILE A 339 -20.14 16.34 -10.38
CA ILE A 339 -19.76 15.01 -9.88
C ILE A 339 -18.67 15.15 -8.81
N TYR A 340 -18.82 14.44 -7.68
CA TYR A 340 -17.83 14.37 -6.60
C TYR A 340 -17.25 12.97 -6.44
N ILE A 341 -15.92 12.88 -6.28
CA ILE A 341 -15.20 11.67 -5.90
C ILE A 341 -14.72 11.81 -4.47
N ILE A 342 -15.12 10.91 -3.59
CA ILE A 342 -14.81 10.94 -2.16
C ILE A 342 -13.79 9.84 -1.86
N THR A 343 -12.64 10.25 -1.35
CA THR A 343 -11.49 9.36 -1.06
C THR A 343 -10.97 9.59 0.36
N GLU A 344 -10.10 8.70 0.82
CA GLU A 344 -9.35 8.93 2.05
C GLU A 344 -8.54 10.24 1.99
N PHE A 345 -8.54 10.98 3.10
CA PHE A 345 -7.74 12.19 3.20
C PHE A 345 -6.28 11.86 3.55
N MET A 346 -5.35 12.37 2.74
CA MET A 346 -3.90 12.21 2.93
C MET A 346 -3.28 13.51 3.46
N SER A 347 -2.80 13.48 4.70
CA SER A 347 -2.47 14.65 5.51
C SER A 347 -1.33 15.51 4.95
N GLN A 348 -0.38 14.91 4.23
CA GLN A 348 0.81 15.60 3.71
C GLN A 348 0.66 16.01 2.23
N GLY A 349 -0.52 15.81 1.63
CA GLY A 349 -0.78 16.20 0.25
C GLY A 349 0.00 15.37 -0.77
N SER A 350 0.33 15.99 -1.92
CA SER A 350 1.05 15.30 -2.99
C SER A 350 2.53 15.09 -2.63
N LEU A 351 3.12 13.99 -3.10
CA LEU A 351 4.56 13.72 -2.95
C LEU A 351 5.39 14.84 -3.57
N LEU A 352 4.93 15.42 -4.69
CA LEU A 352 5.60 16.54 -5.33
C LEU A 352 5.73 17.74 -4.39
N ASP A 353 4.62 18.17 -3.78
CA ASP A 353 4.60 19.32 -2.87
C ASP A 353 5.33 18.97 -1.57
N PHE A 354 5.18 17.74 -1.08
CA PHE A 354 5.88 17.26 0.09
C PHE A 354 7.41 17.30 -0.07
N LEU A 355 7.94 16.86 -1.23
CA LEU A 355 9.37 16.93 -1.55
C LEU A 355 9.85 18.37 -1.77
N LYS A 356 9.02 19.20 -2.42
CA LYS A 356 9.39 20.56 -2.81
C LYS A 356 9.29 21.56 -1.70
N ASP A 357 8.27 21.49 -0.86
CA ASP A 357 7.86 22.55 0.07
C ASP A 357 7.58 22.05 1.48
N GLY A 358 7.38 20.74 1.66
CA GLY A 358 7.15 20.10 2.95
C GLY A 358 8.41 19.54 3.62
N GLU A 359 8.18 18.65 4.58
CA GLU A 359 9.23 17.94 5.33
C GLU A 359 10.08 17.02 4.43
N GLY A 360 9.58 16.66 3.25
CA GLY A 360 10.27 15.85 2.24
C GLY A 360 11.64 16.39 1.80
N ARG A 361 11.85 17.70 1.96
CA ARG A 361 13.13 18.38 1.66
C ARG A 361 14.31 17.78 2.44
N SER A 362 14.10 17.41 3.71
CA SER A 362 15.15 16.93 4.61
C SER A 362 15.35 15.41 4.57
N LEU A 363 14.50 14.69 3.83
CA LEU A 363 14.58 13.22 3.76
C LEU A 363 15.91 12.75 3.18
N LYS A 364 16.46 11.70 3.79
CA LYS A 364 17.67 11.03 3.33
C LYS A 364 17.34 9.94 2.32
N LEU A 365 18.36 9.46 1.62
CA LEU A 365 18.23 8.42 0.61
C LEU A 365 17.43 7.17 1.08
N PRO A 366 17.64 6.62 2.30
CA PRO A 366 16.86 5.46 2.74
C PRO A 366 15.36 5.68 2.74
N GLN A 367 14.92 6.87 3.17
CA GLN A 367 13.50 7.23 3.19
C GLN A 367 12.95 7.41 1.77
N LEU A 368 13.74 7.99 0.85
CA LEU A 368 13.32 8.15 -0.54
C LEU A 368 13.20 6.80 -1.27
N VAL A 369 14.11 5.87 -1.01
CA VAL A 369 14.07 4.50 -1.55
C VAL A 369 12.88 3.73 -0.96
N ASP A 370 12.60 3.89 0.33
CA ASP A 370 11.41 3.29 0.95
C ASP A 370 10.11 3.82 0.32
N MET A 371 10.00 5.13 0.09
CA MET A 371 8.85 5.72 -0.62
C MET A 371 8.73 5.17 -2.05
N ALA A 372 9.85 4.98 -2.76
CA ALA A 372 9.87 4.34 -4.07
C ALA A 372 9.37 2.88 -4.02
N ALA A 373 9.81 2.10 -3.02
CA ALA A 373 9.39 0.73 -2.81
C ALA A 373 7.88 0.63 -2.55
N GLN A 374 7.32 1.54 -1.74
CA GLN A 374 5.87 1.63 -1.50
C GLN A 374 5.08 1.86 -2.79
N ILE A 375 5.55 2.80 -3.64
CA ILE A 375 4.91 3.11 -4.93
C ILE A 375 5.04 1.91 -5.88
N ALA A 376 6.20 1.26 -5.92
CA ALA A 376 6.41 0.05 -6.72
C ALA A 376 5.47 -1.08 -6.28
N GLY A 377 5.26 -1.29 -4.97
CA GLY A 377 4.31 -2.28 -4.46
C GLY A 377 2.85 -1.98 -4.84
N GLY A 378 2.45 -0.71 -4.84
CA GLY A 378 1.14 -0.29 -5.37
C GLY A 378 0.98 -0.56 -6.87
N MET A 379 2.03 -0.29 -7.65
CA MET A 379 2.03 -0.57 -9.10
C MET A 379 2.13 -2.06 -9.43
N ALA A 380 2.82 -2.86 -8.61
CA ALA A 380 2.86 -4.32 -8.73
C ALA A 380 1.47 -4.92 -8.48
N TYR A 381 0.69 -4.36 -7.56
CA TYR A 381 -0.72 -4.70 -7.42
C TYR A 381 -1.54 -4.34 -8.67
N ILE A 382 -1.38 -3.13 -9.22
CA ILE A 382 -2.04 -2.71 -10.47
C ILE A 382 -1.68 -3.64 -11.64
N GLU A 383 -0.41 -4.02 -11.78
CA GLU A 383 0.10 -4.98 -12.78
C GLU A 383 -0.59 -6.34 -12.65
N ARG A 384 -0.65 -6.92 -11.44
CA ARG A 384 -1.34 -8.21 -11.20
C ARG A 384 -2.84 -8.17 -11.48
N MET A 385 -3.46 -7.02 -11.29
CA MET A 385 -4.88 -6.82 -11.59
C MET A 385 -5.13 -6.52 -13.08
N ASN A 386 -4.09 -6.48 -13.92
CA ASN A 386 -4.14 -6.16 -15.36
C ASN A 386 -4.68 -4.76 -15.68
N TYR A 387 -4.29 -3.75 -14.88
CA TYR A 387 -4.63 -2.34 -15.09
C TYR A 387 -3.41 -1.50 -15.49
N ILE A 388 -3.65 -0.30 -16.03
CA ILE A 388 -2.62 0.68 -16.41
C ILE A 388 -2.96 2.03 -15.77
N HIS A 389 -2.03 2.62 -15.06
CA HIS A 389 -2.19 3.92 -14.40
C HIS A 389 -2.21 5.10 -15.38
N ARG A 390 -1.33 5.12 -16.39
CA ARG A 390 -1.21 6.13 -17.48
C ARG A 390 -0.71 7.51 -17.09
N ASP A 391 -0.87 7.92 -15.84
CA ASP A 391 -0.35 9.22 -15.32
C ASP A 391 0.47 9.05 -14.04
N LEU A 392 1.43 8.11 -14.02
CA LEU A 392 2.25 7.88 -12.83
C LEU A 392 3.34 8.96 -12.69
N ARG A 393 3.26 9.77 -11.63
CA ARG A 393 4.21 10.85 -11.31
C ARG A 393 4.06 11.31 -9.87
N ALA A 394 5.04 12.03 -9.34
CA ALA A 394 5.00 12.50 -7.95
C ALA A 394 3.77 13.37 -7.60
N ALA A 395 3.18 14.07 -8.58
CA ALA A 395 1.95 14.84 -8.38
C ALA A 395 0.72 13.96 -8.08
N ASN A 396 0.73 12.69 -8.50
CA ASN A 396 -0.37 11.73 -8.32
C ASN A 396 -0.04 10.67 -7.25
N ILE A 397 1.03 10.88 -6.47
CA ILE A 397 1.27 10.11 -5.24
C ILE A 397 0.89 11.00 -4.08
N LEU A 398 0.12 10.49 -3.13
CA LEU A 398 -0.23 11.19 -1.91
C LEU A 398 0.56 10.63 -0.72
N VAL A 399 0.96 11.52 0.19
CA VAL A 399 1.73 11.20 1.38
C VAL A 399 0.85 11.35 2.62
N GLY A 400 0.85 10.31 3.45
CA GLY A 400 0.16 10.27 4.73
C GLY A 400 1.14 10.36 5.89
N ASP A 401 0.65 10.02 7.08
CA ASP A 401 1.48 9.98 8.28
C ASP A 401 2.55 8.87 8.16
N ASN A 402 3.69 9.06 8.85
CA ASN A 402 4.84 8.13 8.82
C ASN A 402 5.36 7.81 7.41
N LEU A 403 5.31 8.80 6.49
CA LEU A 403 5.80 8.69 5.10
C LEU A 403 5.09 7.61 4.28
N VAL A 404 3.86 7.22 4.65
CA VAL A 404 3.06 6.29 3.84
C VAL A 404 2.73 6.93 2.51
N CYS A 405 3.10 6.27 1.41
CA CYS A 405 2.81 6.70 0.05
C CYS A 405 1.66 5.89 -0.53
N LYS A 406 0.69 6.57 -1.13
CA LYS A 406 -0.42 5.94 -1.86
C LYS A 406 -0.58 6.55 -3.25
N ILE A 407 -0.82 5.69 -4.23
CA ILE A 407 -1.07 6.09 -5.61
C ILE A 407 -2.52 6.59 -5.70
N ALA A 408 -2.69 7.80 -6.22
CA ALA A 408 -3.98 8.45 -6.46
C ALA A 408 -4.25 8.59 -7.96
N ASP A 409 -5.46 9.02 -8.31
CA ASP A 409 -5.84 9.35 -9.70
C ASP A 409 -5.68 8.20 -10.72
N PHE A 410 -5.53 6.95 -10.24
CA PHE A 410 -5.68 5.74 -11.04
C PHE A 410 -7.14 5.51 -11.50
N GLY A 411 -8.09 6.36 -11.12
CA GLY A 411 -9.47 6.32 -11.63
C GLY A 411 -9.60 6.72 -13.11
N LEU A 412 -8.59 7.39 -13.67
CA LEU A 412 -8.48 7.62 -15.11
C LEU A 412 -7.77 6.44 -15.83
N ALA A 413 -7.41 5.38 -15.09
CA ALA A 413 -6.99 4.10 -15.64
C ALA A 413 -8.16 3.47 -16.40
N ARG A 414 -7.87 2.85 -17.55
CA ARG A 414 -8.87 2.12 -18.32
C ARG A 414 -8.52 0.66 -18.38
N LEU A 415 -9.54 -0.20 -18.32
CA LEU A 415 -9.43 -1.63 -18.51
C LEU A 415 -8.78 -1.95 -19.86
N ILE A 416 -7.86 -2.90 -19.86
CA ILE A 416 -7.28 -3.47 -21.08
C ILE A 416 -8.10 -4.71 -21.44
N GLU A 417 -8.68 -4.76 -22.64
CA GLU A 417 -9.25 -6.01 -23.18
C GLU A 417 -8.23 -6.76 -24.06
N ASP A 418 -7.29 -6.07 -24.74
CA ASP A 418 -6.35 -6.68 -25.71
C ASP A 418 -4.91 -6.10 -25.69
N ASN A 419 -4.25 -6.02 -24.53
CA ASN A 419 -2.84 -5.61 -24.30
C ASN A 419 -2.35 -4.25 -24.88
N GLU A 420 -3.15 -3.52 -25.66
CA GLU A 420 -2.82 -2.19 -26.18
C GLU A 420 -4.07 -1.28 -26.17
N TYR A 421 -3.88 -0.01 -25.83
CA TYR A 421 -4.88 1.05 -26.02
C TYR A 421 -4.35 2.07 -27.03
N THR A 422 -5.24 2.70 -27.82
CA THR A 422 -4.90 3.83 -28.70
C THR A 422 -5.65 5.08 -28.25
N ALA A 423 -4.93 6.13 -27.84
CA ALA A 423 -5.54 7.39 -27.42
C ALA A 423 -6.22 8.15 -28.57
N ARG A 424 -7.32 8.88 -28.27
CA ARG A 424 -7.97 9.81 -29.21
C ARG A 424 -7.03 11.00 -29.50
N GLN A 425 -6.96 11.45 -30.76
CA GLN A 425 -6.19 12.62 -31.16
C GLN A 425 -6.59 13.87 -30.34
N GLY A 426 -5.60 14.59 -29.78
CA GLY A 426 -5.80 15.85 -29.04
C GLY A 426 -5.77 15.76 -27.51
N ALA A 427 -5.55 14.59 -26.92
CA ALA A 427 -5.41 14.46 -25.47
C ALA A 427 -4.08 15.08 -24.96
N LYS A 428 -4.17 15.91 -23.91
CA LYS A 428 -3.01 16.52 -23.24
C LYS A 428 -2.45 15.56 -22.20
N PHE A 429 -1.29 14.97 -22.48
CA PHE A 429 -0.58 14.09 -21.54
C PHE A 429 0.68 14.77 -20.97
N PRO A 430 1.16 14.37 -19.79
CA PRO A 430 2.40 14.89 -19.21
C PRO A 430 3.61 14.32 -19.94
N ILE A 431 3.92 14.87 -21.11
CA ILE A 431 4.92 14.37 -22.07
C ILE A 431 6.25 13.93 -21.43
N LYS A 432 6.73 14.64 -20.40
CA LYS A 432 8.01 14.34 -19.75
C LYS A 432 8.01 13.03 -18.93
N TRP A 433 6.85 12.50 -18.58
CA TRP A 433 6.67 11.22 -17.87
C TRP A 433 6.20 10.11 -18.79
N THR A 434 5.71 10.44 -19.98
CA THR A 434 5.11 9.48 -20.92
C THR A 434 6.21 8.76 -21.69
N ALA A 435 6.09 7.42 -21.78
CA ALA A 435 6.97 6.60 -22.60
C ALA A 435 6.88 6.99 -24.09
N PRO A 436 7.95 6.84 -24.88
CA PRO A 436 7.97 7.29 -26.27
C PRO A 436 6.88 6.60 -27.12
N GLU A 437 6.64 5.30 -26.94
CA GLU A 437 5.60 4.56 -27.65
C GLU A 437 4.18 5.04 -27.30
N ALA A 438 3.96 5.44 -26.06
CA ALA A 438 2.69 5.99 -25.59
C ALA A 438 2.48 7.42 -26.11
N ALA A 439 3.53 8.24 -26.15
CA ALA A 439 3.47 9.62 -26.62
C ALA A 439 3.30 9.73 -28.14
N LEU A 440 3.99 8.87 -28.92
CA LEU A 440 4.01 8.92 -30.38
C LEU A 440 2.85 8.15 -31.02
N TYR A 441 2.55 6.97 -30.49
CA TYR A 441 1.60 6.04 -31.11
C TYR A 441 0.35 5.83 -30.25
N GLY A 442 0.27 6.49 -29.10
CA GLY A 442 -0.85 6.33 -28.17
C GLY A 442 -0.88 4.96 -27.48
N LYS A 443 0.18 4.15 -27.56
CA LYS A 443 0.26 2.78 -27.00
C LYS A 443 0.58 2.79 -25.51
N PHE A 444 -0.46 2.75 -24.68
CA PHE A 444 -0.31 2.66 -23.23
C PHE A 444 -0.37 1.19 -22.76
N THR A 445 0.61 0.80 -21.95
CA THR A 445 0.74 -0.52 -21.33
C THR A 445 1.31 -0.38 -19.91
N ILE A 446 1.33 -1.46 -19.12
CA ILE A 446 2.04 -1.45 -17.83
C ILE A 446 3.53 -1.12 -17.99
N LYS A 447 4.14 -1.48 -19.13
CA LYS A 447 5.54 -1.14 -19.46
C LYS A 447 5.73 0.35 -19.72
N SER A 448 4.70 1.05 -20.20
CA SER A 448 4.72 2.51 -20.28
C SER A 448 4.64 3.17 -18.89
N ASP A 449 3.96 2.56 -17.92
CA ASP A 449 4.00 3.02 -16.53
C ASP A 449 5.36 2.74 -15.86
N VAL A 450 6.04 1.65 -16.21
CA VAL A 450 7.42 1.38 -15.76
C VAL A 450 8.36 2.51 -16.17
N TRP A 451 8.21 3.04 -17.40
CA TRP A 451 8.94 4.22 -17.84
C TRP A 451 8.64 5.44 -16.94
N SER A 452 7.35 5.70 -16.69
CA SER A 452 6.91 6.80 -15.83
C SER A 452 7.43 6.66 -14.41
N PHE A 453 7.52 5.43 -13.88
CA PHE A 453 8.15 5.14 -12.59
C PHE A 453 9.64 5.50 -12.58
N GLY A 454 10.38 5.18 -13.65
CA GLY A 454 11.77 5.63 -13.79
C GLY A 454 11.91 7.16 -13.71
N ILE A 455 10.97 7.90 -14.32
CA ILE A 455 10.93 9.37 -14.20
C ILE A 455 10.58 9.79 -12.77
N LEU A 456 9.63 9.14 -12.11
CA LEU A 456 9.27 9.38 -10.70
C LEU A 456 10.46 9.19 -9.76
N LEU A 457 11.31 8.18 -9.99
CA LEU A 457 12.54 8.00 -9.20
C LEU A 457 13.46 9.23 -9.31
N THR A 458 13.54 9.87 -10.48
CA THR A 458 14.30 11.12 -10.61
C THR A 458 13.69 12.25 -9.79
N GLU A 459 12.36 12.35 -9.73
CA GLU A 459 11.67 13.35 -8.90
C GLU A 459 11.99 13.14 -7.42
N LEU A 460 11.95 11.89 -6.93
CA LEU A 460 12.31 11.55 -5.54
C LEU A 460 13.73 12.02 -5.19
N ILE A 461 14.72 11.62 -6.01
CA ILE A 461 16.13 11.92 -5.74
C ILE A 461 16.44 13.41 -5.89
N THR A 462 15.78 14.08 -6.82
CA THR A 462 16.02 15.51 -7.09
C THR A 462 15.13 16.45 -6.28
N LYS A 463 14.33 15.93 -5.34
CA LYS A 463 13.41 16.72 -4.50
C LYS A 463 12.34 17.47 -5.31
N GLY A 464 11.73 16.75 -6.24
CA GLY A 464 10.62 17.23 -7.08
C GLY A 464 11.05 18.16 -8.21
N ARG A 465 12.33 18.19 -8.61
CA ARG A 465 12.72 18.99 -9.78
C ARG A 465 11.99 18.47 -11.02
N VAL A 466 11.64 19.41 -11.91
CA VAL A 466 10.98 19.07 -13.18
C VAL A 466 11.94 18.21 -14.02
N PRO A 467 11.48 17.05 -14.54
CA PRO A 467 12.30 16.22 -15.42
C PRO A 467 12.80 16.97 -16.65
N TYR A 468 13.93 16.53 -17.21
CA TYR A 468 14.57 17.14 -18.38
C TYR A 468 14.71 18.67 -18.23
N PRO A 469 15.51 19.15 -17.26
CA PRO A 469 15.65 20.57 -16.99
C PRO A 469 16.17 21.29 -18.24
N GLY A 470 15.54 22.43 -18.58
CA GLY A 470 15.90 23.24 -19.74
C GLY A 470 15.30 22.78 -21.08
N MET A 471 14.60 21.64 -21.12
CA MET A 471 13.92 21.16 -22.34
C MET A 471 12.40 21.37 -22.28
N ASN A 472 11.81 21.83 -23.37
CA ASN A 472 10.36 21.86 -23.56
C ASN A 472 9.81 20.48 -23.99
N ASN A 473 8.48 20.31 -24.02
CA ASN A 473 7.86 19.00 -24.30
C ASN A 473 8.23 18.43 -25.68
N ARG A 474 8.34 19.27 -26.72
CA ARG A 474 8.70 18.82 -28.06
C ARG A 474 10.16 18.34 -28.09
N GLU A 475 11.06 19.12 -27.50
CA GLU A 475 12.48 18.77 -27.41
C GLU A 475 12.70 17.46 -26.65
N VAL A 476 11.98 17.25 -25.55
CA VAL A 476 12.07 15.99 -24.79
C VAL A 476 11.71 14.80 -25.66
N LEU A 477 10.60 14.87 -26.39
CA LEU A 477 10.16 13.78 -27.25
C LEU A 477 11.19 13.46 -28.34
N GLU A 478 11.68 14.48 -29.04
CA GLU A 478 12.70 14.33 -30.10
C GLU A 478 14.02 13.77 -29.57
N GLN A 479 14.48 14.22 -28.39
CA GLN A 479 15.75 13.76 -27.81
C GLN A 479 15.64 12.33 -27.28
N VAL A 480 14.55 12.00 -26.59
CA VAL A 480 14.30 10.65 -26.06
C VAL A 480 14.21 9.63 -27.19
N GLU A 481 13.57 9.98 -28.31
CA GLU A 481 13.51 9.14 -29.51
C GLU A 481 14.90 8.90 -30.12
N ARG A 482 15.78 9.91 -30.09
CA ARG A 482 17.20 9.81 -30.50
C ARG A 482 18.08 9.02 -29.51
N GLY A 483 17.52 8.53 -28.42
CA GLY A 483 18.23 7.72 -27.42
C GLY A 483 18.77 8.50 -26.22
N TYR A 484 18.52 9.81 -26.12
CA TYR A 484 18.91 10.57 -24.93
C TYR A 484 18.20 10.03 -23.68
N ARG A 485 18.93 9.94 -22.58
CA ARG A 485 18.42 9.66 -21.23
C ARG A 485 19.01 10.66 -20.25
N MET A 486 18.29 10.97 -19.17
CA MET A 486 18.81 11.91 -18.17
C MET A 486 20.09 11.35 -17.51
N PRO A 487 21.11 12.20 -17.28
CA PRO A 487 22.32 11.78 -16.58
C PRO A 487 22.01 11.47 -15.11
N CYS A 488 22.92 10.75 -14.45
CA CYS A 488 22.82 10.42 -13.03
C CYS A 488 22.69 11.70 -12.19
N PRO A 489 21.60 11.88 -11.42
CA PRO A 489 21.44 13.06 -10.57
C PRO A 489 22.52 13.14 -9.48
N GLN A 490 22.87 14.36 -9.08
CA GLN A 490 23.83 14.57 -7.99
C GLN A 490 23.32 13.92 -6.68
N GLY A 491 24.17 13.12 -6.04
CA GLY A 491 23.82 12.38 -4.82
C GLY A 491 23.00 11.11 -5.05
N CYS A 492 22.72 10.75 -6.30
CA CYS A 492 22.11 9.48 -6.66
C CYS A 492 23.17 8.36 -6.67
N PRO A 493 22.95 7.22 -6.01
CA PRO A 493 23.80 6.06 -6.20
C PRO A 493 23.72 5.52 -7.63
N ALA A 494 24.83 5.02 -8.15
CA ALA A 494 24.91 4.47 -9.50
C ALA A 494 23.92 3.32 -9.74
N SER A 495 23.74 2.43 -8.75
CA SER A 495 22.78 1.32 -8.81
C SER A 495 21.33 1.78 -8.98
N LEU A 496 20.94 2.88 -8.35
CA LEU A 496 19.59 3.42 -8.50
C LEU A 496 19.40 4.13 -9.85
N HIS A 497 20.45 4.79 -10.37
CA HIS A 497 20.43 5.35 -11.72
C HIS A 497 20.38 4.26 -12.79
N GLU A 498 21.09 3.15 -12.60
CA GLU A 498 21.01 1.97 -13.48
C GLU A 498 19.58 1.41 -13.51
N LEU A 499 18.90 1.33 -12.37
CA LEU A 499 17.48 0.96 -12.32
C LEU A 499 16.61 1.92 -13.16
N MET A 500 16.86 3.23 -13.10
CA MET A 500 16.15 4.21 -13.94
C MET A 500 16.41 3.97 -15.44
N LEU A 501 17.65 3.67 -15.83
CA LEU A 501 18.00 3.36 -17.23
C LEU A 501 17.29 2.09 -17.72
N GLN A 502 17.16 1.08 -16.86
CA GLN A 502 16.39 -0.14 -17.15
C GLN A 502 14.90 0.16 -17.34
N CYS A 503 14.32 1.07 -16.56
CA CYS A 503 12.95 1.55 -16.78
C CYS A 503 12.79 2.31 -18.11
N TRP A 504 13.86 2.94 -18.61
CA TRP A 504 13.85 3.74 -19.84
C TRP A 504 14.41 3.02 -21.06
N ARG A 505 14.44 1.69 -21.06
CA ARG A 505 14.78 0.94 -22.27
C ARG A 505 13.82 1.26 -23.40
N LYS A 506 14.38 1.33 -24.61
CA LYS A 506 13.62 1.72 -25.82
C LYS A 506 12.51 0.70 -26.09
N ASP A 507 12.86 -0.57 -26.07
CA ASP A 507 11.90 -1.67 -26.17
C ASP A 507 11.13 -1.80 -24.85
N PRO A 508 9.78 -1.70 -24.85
CA PRO A 508 8.96 -1.91 -23.67
C PRO A 508 9.13 -3.28 -23.01
N ASP A 509 9.37 -4.34 -23.80
CA ASP A 509 9.44 -5.72 -23.31
C ASP A 509 10.73 -5.99 -22.52
N GLU A 510 11.77 -5.19 -22.75
CA GLU A 510 13.02 -5.26 -21.98
C GLU A 510 12.94 -4.55 -20.61
N ARG A 511 11.86 -3.79 -20.34
CA ARG A 511 11.68 -3.13 -19.04
C ARG A 511 11.23 -4.15 -18.00
N HIS A 512 11.78 -4.12 -16.80
CA HIS A 512 11.40 -5.03 -15.71
C HIS A 512 9.93 -4.91 -15.29
N THR A 513 9.39 -5.91 -14.60
CA THR A 513 8.05 -5.86 -13.97
C THR A 513 8.06 -5.01 -12.71
N PHE A 514 6.90 -4.53 -12.26
CA PHE A 514 6.82 -3.81 -11.00
C PHE A 514 7.10 -4.72 -9.79
N GLU A 515 6.79 -6.02 -9.89
CA GLU A 515 7.20 -7.01 -8.88
C GLU A 515 8.73 -7.04 -8.69
N TYR A 516 9.49 -7.04 -9.78
CA TYR A 516 10.96 -6.96 -9.70
C TYR A 516 11.42 -5.63 -9.09
N LEU A 517 10.84 -4.50 -9.54
CA LEU A 517 11.20 -3.17 -9.04
C LEU A 517 10.91 -3.04 -7.53
N GLN A 518 9.79 -3.59 -7.07
CA GLN A 518 9.44 -3.65 -5.65
C GLN A 518 10.50 -4.42 -4.88
N GLY A 519 10.80 -5.67 -5.27
CA GLY A 519 11.80 -6.49 -4.57
C GLY A 519 13.19 -5.85 -4.53
N PHE A 520 13.64 -5.28 -5.66
CA PHE A 520 14.92 -4.57 -5.73
C PHE A 520 15.00 -3.39 -4.75
N LEU A 521 13.93 -2.59 -4.65
CA LEU A 521 13.90 -1.40 -3.79
C LEU A 521 13.73 -1.76 -2.31
N GLU A 522 12.95 -2.79 -1.99
CA GLU A 522 12.80 -3.30 -0.62
C GLU A 522 14.14 -3.83 -0.08
N ASP A 523 14.91 -4.53 -0.92
CA ASP A 523 16.19 -5.13 -0.54
C ASP A 523 17.42 -4.24 -0.74
N TYR A 524 17.21 -3.00 -1.18
CA TYR A 524 18.27 -2.08 -1.62
C TYR A 524 19.39 -1.86 -0.58
N PHE A 525 19.07 -1.90 0.72
CA PHE A 525 20.05 -1.76 1.82
C PHE A 525 20.28 -3.05 2.61
N THR A 526 19.52 -4.12 2.37
CA THR A 526 19.51 -5.35 3.20
C THR A 526 20.27 -6.52 2.59
N ALA A 527 20.73 -6.44 1.34
CA ALA A 527 21.38 -7.55 0.62
C ALA A 527 22.65 -8.12 1.29
N THR A 528 23.20 -7.50 2.33
CA THR A 528 24.41 -7.95 3.05
C THR A 528 24.15 -8.45 4.49
N GLU A 529 22.92 -8.42 5.01
CA GLU A 529 22.62 -8.80 6.40
C GLU A 529 21.71 -10.04 6.50
N PRO A 530 21.89 -10.91 7.52
CA PRO A 530 21.00 -12.03 7.73
C PRO A 530 19.58 -11.54 8.00
N GLN A 531 18.60 -12.09 7.27
CA GLN A 531 17.20 -11.66 7.38
C GLN A 531 16.61 -11.90 8.77
N TYR A 532 17.05 -12.93 9.48
CA TYR A 532 16.66 -13.23 10.86
C TYR A 532 17.91 -13.46 11.70
N GLN A 533 17.85 -13.07 12.97
CA GLN A 533 18.94 -13.38 13.90
C GLN A 533 18.94 -14.89 14.21
N PRO A 534 20.12 -15.55 14.20
CA PRO A 534 20.23 -16.97 14.51
C PRO A 534 19.83 -17.24 15.96
N GLY A 535 19.13 -18.36 16.18
CA GLY A 535 18.73 -18.79 17.52
C GLY A 535 19.80 -19.55 18.30
N GLU A 536 20.91 -19.92 17.65
CA GLU A 536 21.93 -20.84 18.19
C GLU A 536 22.92 -20.15 19.15
N ASP A 537 23.04 -18.81 19.07
CA ASP A 537 23.89 -18.00 19.95
C ASP A 537 23.12 -17.33 21.12
N LEU A 538 21.82 -17.65 21.27
CA LEU A 538 20.89 -17.05 22.26
C LEU A 538 20.73 -17.89 23.54
#